data_AF-A0AAD6F715-F1
#
_entry.id   AF-A0AAD6F715-F1
#
_cell.length_a   1.000
_cell.length_b   1.000
_cell.length_c   1.000
_cell.angle_alpha   90.00
_cell.angle_beta   90.00
_cell.angle_gamma   90.00
#
_symmetry.space_group_name_H-M   'P 1'
#
loop_
_entity.id
_entity.type
_entity.pdbx_description
1 polymer ?
#
loop_
_entity_poly.entity_id
_entity_poly.type
_entity_poly.pdbx_seq_one_letter_code
_entity_poly.pdbx_strand_id
1 'polypeptide(L)'
;MSLFKARDWWSAALGEGEEFDQGCLCVGDVDNSGTGHDKVVVGSYMGMLRIFSPNVNKTSEGGPADALLLEVQLKNAIIQVEVGKFVSLGESRDAPRPLLLMRIHNHPSYSI
;
A
#
# COMPACT_ATOMS: atom_id res chain seq x y z
N MET A 1 4.56 -21.08 -25.05
CA MET A 1 4.57 -21.59 -23.65
C MET A 1 5.84 -21.05 -22.99
N SER A 2 5.75 -20.34 -21.86
CA SER A 2 6.93 -19.84 -21.16
C SER A 2 7.68 -20.98 -20.47
N LEU A 3 9.01 -20.98 -20.58
CA LEU A 3 9.88 -21.94 -19.87
C LEU A 3 9.96 -21.65 -18.36
N PHE A 4 9.68 -20.40 -17.97
CA PHE A 4 9.66 -19.95 -16.58
C PHE A 4 8.23 -19.60 -16.17
N LYS A 5 7.80 -20.13 -15.02
CA LYS A 5 6.55 -19.72 -14.36
C LYS A 5 6.91 -19.05 -13.05
N ALA A 6 6.26 -17.93 -12.75
CA ALA A 6 6.31 -17.35 -11.42
C ALA A 6 5.66 -18.34 -10.45
N ARG A 7 6.35 -18.63 -9.34
CA ARG A 7 5.77 -19.40 -8.25
C ARG A 7 4.89 -18.45 -7.44
N ASP A 8 3.58 -18.63 -7.53
CA ASP A 8 2.65 -17.92 -6.67
C ASP A 8 2.72 -18.53 -5.25
N TRP A 9 2.81 -17.65 -4.25
CA TRP A 9 2.83 -18.00 -2.83
C TRP A 9 1.87 -17.12 -2.02
N TRP A 10 1.46 -15.99 -2.59
CA TRP A 10 0.43 -15.11 -2.07
C TRP A 10 -0.07 -14.21 -3.19
N SER A 11 -1.39 -14.13 -3.32
CA SER A 11 -2.06 -13.23 -4.24
C SER A 11 -3.37 -12.75 -3.64
N ALA A 12 -3.82 -11.58 -4.08
CA ALA A 12 -5.09 -10.98 -3.65
C ALA A 12 -5.75 -10.30 -4.84
N ALA A 13 -7.04 -10.56 -5.04
CA ALA A 13 -7.89 -9.77 -5.92
C ALA A 13 -8.52 -8.64 -5.10
N LEU A 14 -8.43 -7.40 -5.57
CA LEU A 14 -8.79 -6.21 -4.81
C LEU A 14 -10.06 -5.57 -5.35
N GLY A 15 -11.15 -5.67 -4.56
CA GLY A 15 -12.44 -5.06 -4.86
C GLY A 15 -13.09 -5.54 -6.16
N GLU A 16 -14.29 -5.05 -6.43
CA GLU A 16 -14.97 -5.22 -7.72
C GLU A 16 -15.00 -3.88 -8.44
N GLY A 17 -14.50 -3.84 -9.69
CA GLY A 17 -14.47 -2.62 -10.49
C GLY A 17 -13.49 -1.55 -10.00
N GLU A 18 -12.55 -1.90 -9.10
CA GLU A 18 -11.46 -1.00 -8.74
C GLU A 18 -10.45 -0.86 -9.88
N GLU A 19 -9.96 0.36 -10.08
CA GLU A 19 -8.95 0.71 -11.07
C GLU A 19 -7.67 1.16 -10.37
N PHE A 20 -6.55 0.79 -10.99
CA PHE A 20 -5.20 1.02 -10.52
C PHE A 20 -4.32 1.34 -11.73
N ASP A 21 -3.23 2.07 -11.49
CA ASP A 21 -2.22 2.37 -12.50
C ASP A 21 -0.81 2.36 -11.87
N GLN A 22 0.19 2.75 -12.64
CA GLN A 22 1.53 3.04 -12.17
C GLN A 22 1.49 4.05 -11.01
N GLY A 23 2.03 3.65 -9.86
CA GLY A 23 2.05 4.46 -8.64
C GLY A 23 1.01 4.04 -7.60
N CYS A 24 0.02 3.22 -7.94
CA CYS A 24 -0.97 2.68 -7.01
C CYS A 24 -0.42 1.59 -6.07
N LEU A 25 0.83 1.15 -6.25
CA LEU A 25 1.48 0.10 -5.47
C LEU A 25 2.84 0.59 -4.98
N CYS A 26 3.13 0.41 -3.69
CA CYS A 26 4.48 0.51 -3.17
C CYS A 26 4.75 -0.54 -2.10
N VAL A 27 6.03 -0.78 -1.82
CA VAL A 27 6.49 -1.80 -0.88
C VAL A 27 7.49 -1.16 0.07
N GLY A 28 7.32 -1.37 1.38
CA GLY A 28 8.24 -0.87 2.40
C GLY A 28 7.76 -1.10 3.83
N ASP A 29 8.64 -0.89 4.82
CA ASP A 29 8.35 -0.95 6.27
C ASP A 29 7.53 0.27 6.74
N VAL A 30 6.28 0.37 6.24
CA VAL A 30 5.36 1.49 6.53
C VAL A 30 4.92 1.55 8.00
N ASP A 31 4.90 0.41 8.68
CA ASP A 31 4.57 0.26 10.10
C ASP A 31 5.79 0.45 11.02
N ASN A 32 6.98 0.71 10.47
CA ASN A 32 8.22 0.92 11.21
C ASN A 32 8.52 -0.24 12.18
N SER A 33 8.22 -1.46 11.76
CA SER A 33 8.28 -2.64 12.62
C SER A 33 9.72 -2.99 13.02
N GLY A 34 10.71 -2.58 12.23
CA GLY A 34 12.12 -2.95 12.44
C GLY A 34 12.41 -4.44 12.25
N THR A 35 11.42 -5.20 11.78
CA THR A 35 11.54 -6.66 11.55
C THR A 35 12.27 -6.99 10.25
N GLY A 36 12.44 -6.02 9.36
CA GLY A 36 12.96 -6.22 8.01
C GLY A 36 11.94 -6.79 7.02
N HIS A 37 10.67 -6.96 7.43
CA HIS A 37 9.60 -7.41 6.55
C HIS A 37 8.85 -6.20 5.97
N ASP A 38 8.96 -6.00 4.66
CA ASP A 38 8.20 -4.96 3.97
C ASP A 38 6.72 -5.30 3.86
N LYS A 39 5.89 -4.25 3.81
CA LYS A 39 4.45 -4.35 3.63
C LYS A 39 4.08 -3.93 2.22
N VAL A 40 3.02 -4.53 1.68
CA VAL A 40 2.47 -4.18 0.37
C VAL A 40 1.38 -3.13 0.58
N VAL A 41 1.56 -1.94 0.02
CA VAL A 41 0.59 -0.84 0.11
C VAL A 41 -0.04 -0.64 -1.26
N VAL A 42 -1.38 -0.62 -1.31
CA VAL A 42 -2.14 -0.41 -2.54
C VAL A 42 -3.18 0.70 -2.34
N GLY A 43 -3.23 1.67 -3.24
CA GLY A 43 -4.27 2.69 -3.29
C GLY A 43 -5.01 2.67 -4.63
N SER A 44 -6.34 2.65 -4.62
CA SER A 44 -7.16 2.65 -5.84
C SER A 44 -7.71 4.02 -6.20
N TYR A 45 -8.13 4.18 -7.45
CA TYR A 45 -8.83 5.38 -7.93
C TYR A 45 -10.22 5.56 -7.32
N MET A 46 -10.74 4.51 -6.69
CA MET A 46 -12.00 4.56 -5.94
C MET A 46 -11.77 5.08 -4.52
N GLY A 47 -10.52 5.35 -4.13
CA GLY A 47 -10.15 5.87 -2.82
C GLY A 47 -9.88 4.79 -1.77
N MET A 48 -9.85 3.52 -2.17
CA MET A 48 -9.55 2.42 -1.24
C MET A 48 -8.04 2.32 -1.02
N LEU A 49 -7.61 2.47 0.23
CA LEU A 49 -6.24 2.21 0.68
C LEU A 49 -6.21 0.88 1.42
N ARG A 50 -5.32 -0.03 1.00
CA ARG A 50 -5.06 -1.31 1.64
C ARG A 50 -3.59 -1.50 1.95
N ILE A 51 -3.29 -2.06 3.12
CA ILE A 51 -1.92 -2.46 3.51
C ILE A 51 -1.94 -3.94 3.87
N PHE A 52 -1.05 -4.71 3.26
CA PHE A 52 -0.89 -6.13 3.50
C PHE A 52 0.49 -6.46 4.07
N SER A 53 0.56 -7.47 4.93
CA SER A 53 1.78 -8.12 5.38
C SER A 53 1.73 -9.60 5.03
N PRO A 54 2.00 -9.98 3.76
CA PRO A 54 2.03 -11.37 3.35
C PRO A 54 3.08 -12.14 4.17
N ASN A 55 2.72 -13.30 4.70
CA ASN A 55 3.62 -14.11 5.53
C ASN A 55 3.76 -15.52 4.94
N VAL A 56 5.00 -15.89 4.55
CA VAL A 56 5.33 -17.19 3.95
C VAL A 56 5.05 -18.37 4.90
N ASN A 57 5.10 -18.13 6.22
CA ASN A 57 4.98 -19.17 7.24
C ASN A 57 3.53 -19.46 7.65
N LYS A 58 2.58 -18.61 7.26
CA LYS A 58 1.16 -18.98 7.32
C LYS A 58 0.90 -19.82 6.08
N THR A 59 0.82 -21.14 6.27
CA THR A 59 0.46 -22.11 5.23
C THR A 59 -0.68 -21.58 4.37
N SER A 60 -0.63 -21.92 3.08
CA SER A 60 -1.46 -21.49 1.93
C SER A 60 -3.00 -21.53 2.09
N GLU A 61 -3.51 -21.72 3.30
CA GLU A 61 -4.93 -21.62 3.66
C GLU A 61 -5.32 -20.24 4.19
N GLY A 62 -4.34 -19.42 4.60
CA GLY A 62 -4.59 -18.04 4.99
C GLY A 62 -4.88 -17.17 3.76
N GLY A 63 -6.15 -16.86 3.53
CA GLY A 63 -6.57 -16.00 2.43
C GLY A 63 -6.06 -14.56 2.56
N PRO A 64 -6.36 -13.69 1.57
CA PRO A 64 -5.94 -12.28 1.59
C PRO A 64 -6.28 -11.53 2.88
N ALA A 65 -7.38 -11.91 3.54
CA ALA A 65 -7.82 -11.35 4.81
C ALA A 65 -6.80 -11.52 5.95
N ASP A 66 -6.04 -12.63 5.97
CA ASP A 66 -5.06 -12.90 7.03
C ASP A 66 -3.78 -12.06 6.90
N ALA A 67 -3.55 -11.52 5.71
CA ALA A 67 -2.44 -10.62 5.41
C ALA A 67 -2.87 -9.15 5.50
N LEU A 68 -4.17 -8.84 5.45
CA LEU A 68 -4.69 -7.47 5.48
C LEU A 68 -4.49 -6.83 6.85
N LEU A 69 -3.68 -5.77 6.91
CA LEU A 69 -3.41 -4.99 8.12
C LEU A 69 -4.35 -3.78 8.24
N LEU A 70 -4.65 -3.14 7.12
CA LEU A 70 -5.47 -1.94 7.04
C LEU A 70 -6.29 -1.96 5.77
N GLU A 71 -7.56 -1.58 5.87
CA GLU A 71 -8.42 -1.21 4.75
C GLU A 71 -9.21 0.05 5.14
N VAL A 72 -9.12 1.09 4.32
CA VAL A 72 -9.83 2.34 4.55
C VAL A 72 -10.28 2.99 3.24
N GLN A 73 -11.52 3.48 3.24
CA GLN A 73 -12.11 4.24 2.14
C GLN A 73 -11.88 5.74 2.37
N LEU A 74 -11.04 6.35 1.53
CA LEU A 74 -10.87 7.79 1.45
C LEU A 74 -11.92 8.39 0.49
N LYS A 75 -12.17 9.70 0.61
CA LYS A 75 -13.20 10.38 -0.21
C LYS A 75 -12.84 10.54 -1.68
N ASN A 76 -11.55 10.47 -2.00
CA ASN A 76 -11.01 10.89 -3.29
C ASN A 76 -10.06 9.81 -3.83
N ALA A 77 -9.87 9.79 -5.15
CA ALA A 77 -8.98 8.88 -5.85
C ALA A 77 -7.53 8.98 -5.35
N ILE A 78 -6.91 7.83 -5.06
CA ILE A 78 -5.49 7.73 -4.72
C ILE A 78 -4.70 7.54 -6.01
N ILE A 79 -3.91 8.54 -6.39
CA ILE A 79 -3.14 8.55 -7.64
C ILE A 79 -1.76 7.92 -7.45
N GLN A 80 -1.17 8.09 -6.27
CA GLN A 80 0.18 7.58 -5.99
C GLN A 80 0.36 7.31 -4.50
N VAL A 81 1.01 6.20 -4.18
CA VAL A 81 1.45 5.83 -2.82
C VAL A 81 2.97 5.68 -2.79
N GLU A 82 3.63 6.24 -1.78
CA GLU A 82 5.08 6.11 -1.58
C GLU A 82 5.42 5.92 -0.11
N VAL A 83 6.41 5.07 0.18
CA VAL A 83 6.97 4.91 1.52
C VAL A 83 8.33 5.60 1.56
N GLY A 84 8.51 6.53 2.50
CA GLY A 84 9.71 7.35 2.54
C GLY A 84 9.76 8.31 3.73
N LYS A 85 10.83 9.08 3.82
CA LYS A 85 11.07 10.00 4.96
C LYS A 85 10.62 11.40 4.58
N PHE A 86 9.31 11.65 4.71
CA PHE A 86 8.68 12.87 4.20
C PHE A 86 8.53 14.01 5.22
N VAL A 87 8.99 13.81 6.46
CA VAL A 87 8.96 14.85 7.51
C VAL A 87 10.36 15.37 7.76
N SER A 88 10.55 16.68 7.62
CA SER A 88 11.78 17.37 7.98
C SER A 88 11.90 17.45 9.50
N LEU A 89 13.03 16.99 10.04
CA LEU A 89 13.30 17.07 11.48
C LEU A 89 13.65 18.51 11.86
N GLY A 90 12.83 19.13 12.70
CA GLY A 90 13.31 20.22 13.55
C GLY A 90 14.03 19.61 14.74
N GLU A 91 15.36 19.76 14.82
CA GLU A 91 16.25 19.48 15.98
C GLU A 91 16.05 18.18 16.81
N SER A 92 15.28 17.19 16.36
CA SER A 92 15.15 15.91 17.08
C SER A 92 16.21 14.91 16.63
N ARG A 93 16.87 14.28 17.62
CA ARG A 93 17.97 13.32 17.44
C ARG A 93 17.54 11.93 16.91
N ASP A 94 16.24 11.74 16.68
CA ASP A 94 15.72 10.46 16.19
C ASP A 94 15.87 10.37 14.67
N ALA A 95 16.37 9.22 14.21
CA ALA A 95 16.46 8.95 12.77
C ALA A 95 15.05 9.04 12.14
N PRO A 96 14.92 9.70 10.97
CA PRO A 96 13.62 9.89 10.34
C PRO A 96 13.01 8.53 9.99
N ARG A 97 11.80 8.30 10.49
CA ARG A 97 11.03 7.07 10.29
C ARG A 97 10.24 7.13 8.97
N PRO A 98 10.21 6.05 8.17
CA PRO A 98 9.33 5.95 7.02
C PRO A 98 7.88 6.32 7.33
N LEU A 99 7.27 7.05 6.40
CA LEU A 99 5.87 7.46 6.38
C LEU A 99 5.28 7.10 5.01
N LEU A 100 3.96 6.87 4.99
CA LEU A 100 3.20 6.74 3.76
C LEU A 100 2.79 8.12 3.25
N LEU A 101 3.30 8.51 2.08
CA LEU A 101 2.84 9.67 1.33
C LEU A 101 1.80 9.23 0.30
N MET A 102 0.70 9.95 0.23
CA MET A 102 -0.37 9.71 -0.73
C MET A 102 -0.63 10.96 -1.57
N ARG A 103 -0.58 10.83 -2.89
CA ARG A 103 -1.09 11.85 -3.80
C ARG A 103 -2.55 11.52 -4.11
N ILE A 104 -3.44 12.44 -3.76
CA ILE A 104 -4.89 12.30 -3.95
C ILE A 104 -5.35 13.27 -5.03
N HIS A 105 -6.23 12.83 -5.94
CA HIS A 105 -6.86 13.73 -6.91
C HIS A 105 -7.79 14.70 -6.16
N ASN A 106 -7.54 15.99 -6.28
CA ASN A 106 -8.40 17.01 -5.71
C ASN A 106 -9.20 17.64 -6.84
N HIS A 107 -10.50 17.36 -6.91
CA HIS A 107 -11.36 18.08 -7.84
C HIS A 107 -11.55 19.50 -7.27
N PRO A 108 -11.13 20.57 -7.94
CA PRO A 108 -11.51 21.90 -7.51
C PRO A 108 -13.02 21.99 -7.63
N SER A 109 -13.71 22.17 -6.50
CA SER A 109 -15.14 22.46 -6.47
C SER A 109 -15.34 23.89 -6.98
N TYR A 110 -15.31 24.10 -8.29
CA TYR A 110 -15.85 25.31 -8.88
C TYR A 110 -17.37 25.14 -8.95
N SER A 111 -18.06 25.63 -7.91
CA SER A 111 -19.48 25.92 -8.02
C SER A 111 -19.61 27.27 -8.74
N ILE A 112 -20.25 27.28 -9.90
CA ILE A 112 -20.78 28.50 -10.54
C ILE A 112 -22.08 28.87 -9.84
#